data_AF-A0A380FJC8-F1
#
_entry.id   AF-A0A380FJC8-F1
#
_cell.length_a   1.000
_cell.length_b   1.000
_cell.length_c   1.000
_cell.angle_alpha   90.00
_cell.angle_beta   90.00
_cell.angle_gamma   90.00
#
_symmetry.space_group_name_H-M   'P 1'
#
loop_
_entity.id
_entity.type
_entity.pdbx_description
1 polymer ?
#
loop_
_entity_poly.entity_id
_entity_poly.type
_entity_poly.pdbx_seq_one_letter_code
_entity_poly.pdbx_strand_id
1 'polypeptide(L)' 'MFTIDFNDHTDLVKDEWYEQIDKLLTFAKEQEQIEGEAELSVTFVDKDEIQEN' A
#
# COMPACT_ATOMS: atom_id res chain seq x y z
N MET A 1 12.54 -9.52 4.72
CA MET A 1 12.44 -8.20 4.06
C MET A 1 10.96 -7.89 3.91
N PHE A 2 10.50 -6.72 4.37
CA PHE A 2 9.11 -6.29 4.21
C PHE A 2 9.07 -5.24 3.10
N THR A 3 8.42 -5.54 1.99
CA THR A 3 8.37 -4.68 0.81
C THR A 3 6.94 -4.28 0.53
N ILE A 4 6.75 -2.98 0.26
CA ILE A 4 5.47 -2.42 -0.16
C ILE A 4 5.63 -1.98 -1.61
N ASP A 5 4.75 -2.45 -2.48
CA ASP A 5 4.65 -2.02 -3.87
C ASP A 5 3.38 -1.19 -4.06
N PHE A 6 3.54 0.01 -4.60
CA PHE A 6 2.44 0.93 -4.85
C PHE A 6 2.17 1.00 -6.35
N ASN A 7 0.91 0.77 -6.72
CA ASN A 7 0.45 0.91 -8.09
C ASN A 7 -0.74 1.88 -8.13
N ASP A 8 -0.62 2.98 -8.87
CA ASP A 8 -1.68 3.97 -9.03
C ASP A 8 -2.20 3.98 -10.45
N HIS A 9 -3.41 3.47 -10.65
CA HIS A 9 -4.11 3.51 -11.94
C HIS A 9 -4.82 4.85 -12.18
N THR A 10 -4.89 5.71 -11.16
CA THR A 10 -5.61 6.97 -11.22
C THR A 10 -4.72 8.14 -11.62
N ASP A 11 -3.41 8.04 -11.40
CA ASP A 11 -2.43 9.14 -11.50
C ASP A 11 -2.78 10.36 -10.61
N LEU A 12 -3.62 10.17 -9.58
CA LEU A 12 -4.08 11.23 -8.69
C LEU A 12 -3.43 11.18 -7.31
N VAL A 13 -2.72 10.10 -6.97
CA VAL A 13 -2.10 9.94 -5.67
C VAL A 13 -0.83 10.77 -5.60
N LYS A 14 -0.72 11.60 -4.56
CA LYS A 14 0.44 12.46 -4.35
C LYS A 14 1.56 11.71 -3.64
N ASP A 15 2.80 12.09 -3.93
CA ASP A 15 4.03 11.60 -3.27
C ASP A 15 3.93 11.61 -1.73
N GLU A 16 3.40 12.71 -1.17
CA GLU A 16 3.21 12.87 0.28
C GLU A 16 2.26 11.84 0.89
N TRP A 17 1.35 11.24 0.11
CA TRP A 17 0.42 10.21 0.58
C TRP A 17 1.06 8.84 0.59
N TYR A 18 1.91 8.51 -0.41
CA TYR A 18 2.69 7.28 -0.38
C TYR A 18 3.56 7.21 0.87
N GLU A 19 4.24 8.31 1.24
CA GLU A 19 5.03 8.35 2.48
C GLU A 19 4.20 8.13 3.74
N GLN A 20 2.97 8.65 3.79
CA GLN A 20 2.09 8.48 4.95
C GLN A 20 1.61 7.03 5.07
N ILE A 21 1.26 6.41 3.93
CA ILE A 21 0.80 5.03 3.88
C ILE A 21 1.94 4.06 4.18
N ASP A 22 3.14 4.29 3.64
CA ASP A 22 4.34 3.52 3.96
C ASP A 22 4.64 3.52 5.47
N LYS A 23 4.61 4.70 6.11
CA LYS A 23 4.80 4.83 7.56
C LYS A 23 3.73 4.06 8.34
N LEU A 24 2.47 4.16 7.92
CA LEU A 24 1.37 3.45 8.58
C LEU A 24 1.52 1.93 8.48
N LEU A 25 1.82 1.41 7.28
CA LEU A 25 1.95 -0.02 7.04
C LEU A 25 3.20 -0.60 7.70
N THR A 26 4.31 0.14 7.70
CA THR A 26 5.53 -0.24 8.45
C THR A 26 5.25 -0.29 9.95
N PHE A 27 4.54 0.69 10.50
CA PHE A 27 4.12 0.67 11.90
C PHE A 27 3.22 -0.54 12.21
N ALA A 28 2.22 -0.82 11.37
CA ALA A 28 1.33 -1.97 11.55
C ALA A 28 2.13 -3.30 11.53
N LYS A 29 3.07 -3.43 10.58
CA LYS A 29 3.99 -4.58 10.51
C LYS A 29 4.77 -4.78 11.81
N GLU A 30 5.21 -3.71 12.46
CA GLU A 30 5.89 -3.79 13.77
C GLU A 30 4.94 -4.24 14.89
N GLN A 31 3.71 -3.71 14.93
CA GLN A 31 2.72 -4.07 15.94
C GLN A 31 2.24 -5.52 15.81
N GLU A 32 2.10 -6.01 14.58
CA GLU A 32 1.68 -7.39 14.29
C GLU A 32 2.84 -8.39 14.37
N GLN A 33 4.06 -7.92 14.64
CA GLN A 33 5.26 -8.75 14.76
C GLN A 33 5.48 -9.63 13.52
N ILE A 34 5.30 -9.07 12.32
CA ILE A 34 5.59 -9.79 11.08
C ILE A 34 7.12 -9.86 10.92
N GLU A 35 7.68 -11.02 11.24
CA GLU A 35 9.14 -11.26 11.26
C GLU A 35 9.66 -11.91 9.98
N GLY A 36 8.77 -12.43 9.12
CA GLY A 36 9.11 -13.10 7.87
C GLY A 36 9.39 -12.16 6.69
N GLU A 37 9.77 -12.75 5.57
CA GLU A 37 9.67 -12.06 4.28
C GLU A 37 8.20 -11.94 3.90
N ALA A 38 7.76 -10.71 3.66
CA ALA A 38 6.38 -10.42 3.30
C ALA A 38 6.37 -9.28 2.30
N GLU A 39 5.54 -9.44 1.28
CA GLU A 39 5.32 -8.47 0.22
C GLU A 39 3.86 -8.02 0.29
N LEU A 40 3.65 -6.71 0.24
CA LEU A 40 2.34 -6.08 0.27
C LEU A 40 2.20 -5.20 -0.97
N SER A 41 1.17 -5.46 -1.78
CA SER A 41 0.83 -4.60 -2.92
C SER A 41 -0.39 -3.76 -2.57
N VAL A 42 -0.31 -2.46 -2.85
CA VAL A 42 -1.37 -1.49 -2.63
C VAL A 42 -1.68 -0.83 -3.96
N THR A 43 -2.86 -1.13 -4.50
CA THR A 43 -3.34 -0.56 -5.76
C THR A 43 -4.38 0.53 -5.49
N PHE A 44 -4.15 1.70 -6.07
CA PHE A 44 -5.10 2.80 -6.09
C PHE A 44 -5.86 2.75 -7.40
N VAL A 45 -7.18 2.62 -7.28
CA VAL A 45 -8.11 2.51 -8.39
C VAL A 45 -9.27 3.47 -8.15
N ASP A 46 -9.99 3.82 -9.20
CA ASP A 46 -11.24 4.55 -9.05
C ASP A 46 -12.39 3.62 -8.64
N LYS A 47 -13.55 4.22 -8.37
CA LYS A 47 -14.74 3.48 -7.94
C LYS A 47 -15.26 2.53 -9.02
N ASP A 48 -15.08 2.89 -10.28
CA ASP A 48 -15.62 2.14 -11.41
C ASP A 48 -14.80 0.86 -11.63
N GLU A 49 -13.48 0.90 -11.40
CA GLU A 49 -12.59 -0.27 -11.40
C GLU A 49 -12.87 -1.26 -10.24
N ILE A 50 -13.35 -0.80 -9.08
CA ILE A 50 -13.66 -1.69 -7.93
C ILE A 50 -14.84 -2.64 -8.25
N GLN A 51 -15.74 -2.26 -9.17
CA GLN A 51 -16.95 -3.03 -9.48
C GLN A 51 -16.74 -4.16 -10.51
N GLU A 52 -15.57 -4.28 -11.13
CA GLU A 52 -15.32 -5.32 -12.15
C GLU A 52 -15.02 -6.73 -11.59
N ASN A 53 -15.14 -6.95 -10.27
CA ASN A 53 -14.93 -8.27 -9.64
C ASN A 53 -16.20 -8.88 -9.06
#